data_AF-A0A392TT53-F1
#
_entry.id   AF-A0A392TT53-F1
#
_cell.length_a   1.000
_cell.length_b   1.000
_cell.length_c   1.000
_cell.angle_alpha   90.00
_cell.angle_beta   90.00
_cell.angle_gamma   90.00
#
_symmetry.space_group_name_H-M   'P 1'
#
loop_
_entity.id
_entity.type
_entity.pdbx_description
1 polymer ?
#
loop_
_entity_poly.entity_id
_entity_poly.type
_entity_poly.pdbx_seq_one_letter_code
_entity_poly.pdbx_strand_id
1 'polypeptide(L)' 'MWNYLKRIYDQNNAAKRFQLEVEIADYKQGNLSVQEYYSGFLNLWTEHSAIIHANVPQSSLAVVQE' A
#
# COMPACT_ATOMS: atom_id res chain seq x y z
N MET A 1 25.62 5.00 6.76
CA MET A 1 25.10 3.63 6.55
C MET A 1 23.66 3.49 7.04
N TRP A 2 23.39 3.66 8.34
CA TRP A 2 22.02 3.57 8.90
C TRP A 2 21.00 4.53 8.28
N ASN A 3 21.36 5.79 8.08
CA ASN A 3 20.47 6.77 7.42
C ASN A 3 20.16 6.41 5.96
N TYR A 4 21.10 5.75 5.26
CA TYR A 4 20.89 5.30 3.88
C TYR A 4 19.98 4.07 3.84
N LEU A 5 20.20 3.08 4.72
CA LEU A 5 19.32 1.92 4.85
C LEU A 5 17.90 2.33 5.26
N LYS A 6 17.77 3.25 6.20
CA LYS A 6 16.50 3.86 6.60
C LYS A 6 15.84 4.58 5.41
N ARG A 7 16.60 5.37 4.65
CA ARG A 7 16.09 6.03 3.45
C ARG A 7 15.64 5.02 2.39
N ILE A 8 16.39 3.95 2.12
CA ILE A 8 16.00 2.90 1.16
C ILE A 8 14.74 2.15 1.65
N TYR A 9 14.67 1.85 2.94
CA TYR A 9 13.51 1.24 3.59
C TYR A 9 12.26 2.14 3.48
N ASP A 10 12.42 3.43 3.78
CA ASP A 10 11.37 4.44 3.70
C ASP A 10 10.99 4.78 2.24
N GLN A 11 11.94 4.74 1.30
CA GLN A 11 11.74 5.07 -0.13
C GLN A 11 11.10 3.93 -0.92
N ASN A 12 11.57 2.70 -0.73
CA ASN A 12 11.03 1.58 -1.51
C ASN A 12 9.72 1.06 -0.93
N ASN A 13 9.42 1.33 0.35
CA ASN A 13 8.27 0.76 1.08
C ASN A 13 8.05 -0.74 0.77
N ALA A 14 9.05 -1.47 0.29
CA ALA A 14 8.85 -2.76 -0.37
C ALA A 14 8.57 -3.84 0.66
N ALA A 15 9.22 -3.75 1.82
CA ALA A 15 8.91 -4.57 2.97
C ALA A 15 7.48 -4.33 3.46
N LYS A 16 7.06 -3.06 3.57
CA LYS A 16 5.71 -2.68 3.99
C LYS A 16 4.66 -3.10 2.95
N ARG A 17 4.96 -2.95 1.66
CA ARG A 17 4.13 -3.39 0.54
C ARG A 17 3.94 -4.89 0.58
N PHE A 18 5.02 -5.66 0.71
CA PHE A 18 4.95 -7.12 0.79
C PHE A 18 4.16 -7.58 2.02
N GLN A 19 4.36 -6.92 3.17
CA GLN A 19 3.57 -7.18 4.37
C GLN A 19 2.07 -6.96 4.13
N LEU A 20 1.69 -5.85 3.50
CA LEU A 20 0.30 -5.58 3.14
C LEU A 20 -0.26 -6.57 2.11
N GLU A 21 0.53 -7.02 1.15
CA GLU A 21 0.13 -8.06 0.18
C GLU A 21 -0.21 -9.37 0.89
N VAL A 22 0.60 -9.76 1.88
CA VAL A 22 0.34 -10.95 2.72
C VAL A 22 -0.92 -10.74 3.57
N GLU A 23 -1.04 -9.60 4.25
CA GLU A 23 -2.21 -9.30 5.09
C GLU A 23 -3.51 -9.29 4.30
N ILE A 24 -3.51 -8.71 3.08
CA ILE A 24 -4.66 -8.71 2.17
C ILE A 24 -5.00 -10.13 1.71
N ALA A 25 -3.99 -10.94 1.37
CA ALA A 25 -4.20 -12.32 0.92
C ALA A 25 -4.79 -13.21 2.04
N ASP A 26 -4.37 -12.98 3.28
CA ASP A 26 -4.84 -13.71 4.46
C ASP A 26 -6.12 -13.10 5.07
N TYR A 27 -6.57 -11.93 4.59
CA TYR A 27 -7.73 -11.23 5.13
C TYR A 27 -9.01 -12.02 4.88
N LYS A 28 -9.68 -12.41 5.96
CA LYS A 28 -10.90 -13.23 5.93
C LYS A 28 -11.97 -12.62 6.82
N GLN A 29 -13.23 -12.79 6.42
CA GLN A 29 -14.37 -12.22 7.14
C GLN A 29 -14.50 -12.74 8.58
N GLY A 30 -14.27 -14.03 8.81
CA GLY A 30 -14.37 -14.61 10.15
C GLY A 30 -15.72 -14.32 10.81
N ASN A 31 -15.68 -13.73 12.01
CA ASN A 31 -16.86 -13.35 12.78
C ASN A 31 -17.28 -11.87 12.59
N LEU A 32 -16.61 -11.14 11.69
CA LEU A 32 -16.94 -9.73 11.42
C LEU A 32 -18.25 -9.64 10.64
N SER A 33 -19.04 -8.60 10.93
CA SER A 33 -20.13 -8.22 10.04
C SER A 33 -19.57 -7.84 8.66
N VAL A 34 -20.42 -7.92 7.63
CA VAL A 34 -20.03 -7.54 6.26
C VAL A 34 -19.49 -6.11 6.20
N GLN A 35 -20.08 -5.20 6.97
CA GLN A 35 -19.65 -3.80 7.03
C GLN A 35 -18.27 -3.66 7.67
N GLU A 36 -18.02 -4.33 8.79
CA GLU A 36 -16.73 -4.28 9.49
C GLU A 36 -15.62 -4.91 8.64
N TYR A 37 -15.90 -6.06 8.03
CA TYR A 37 -14.97 -6.72 7.12
C TYR A 37 -14.60 -5.79 5.96
N TYR A 38 -15.61 -5.24 5.28
CA TYR A 38 -15.41 -4.36 4.13
C TYR A 38 -14.64 -3.10 4.50
N SER A 39 -14.97 -2.47 5.63
CA SER A 39 -14.27 -1.28 6.13
C SER A 39 -12.80 -1.57 6.45
N GLY A 40 -12.51 -2.70 7.10
CA GLY A 40 -11.14 -3.12 7.39
C GLY A 40 -10.34 -3.44 6.13
N PHE A 41 -10.94 -4.12 5.15
CA PHE A 41 -10.31 -4.38 3.86
C PHE A 41 -9.99 -3.08 3.10
N LEU A 42 -10.92 -2.13 3.09
CA LEU A 42 -10.73 -0.82 2.47
C LEU A 42 -9.53 -0.06 3.02
N ASN A 43 -9.31 -0.15 4.34
CA ASN A 43 -8.15 0.48 4.97
C ASN A 43 -6.83 -0.14 4.48
N LEU A 44 -6.73 -1.47 4.49
CA LEU A 44 -5.55 -2.19 3.99
C LEU A 44 -5.29 -1.88 2.51
N TRP A 45 -6.35 -1.89 1.70
CA TRP A 45 -6.27 -1.58 0.26
C TRP A 45 -5.81 -0.15 0.00
N THR A 46 -6.33 0.82 0.76
CA THR A 46 -5.96 2.24 0.62
C THR A 46 -4.49 2.46 0.95
N GLU A 47 -3.98 1.82 2.00
CA GLU A 47 -2.58 1.91 2.39
C GLU A 47 -1.64 1.27 1.35
N HIS A 48 -2.01 0.11 0.83
CA HIS A 48 -1.27 -0.57 -0.23
C HIS A 48 -1.24 0.26 -1.53
N SER A 49 -2.39 0.81 -1.92
CA SER A 49 -2.53 1.68 -3.09
C SER A 49 -1.67 2.95 -2.96
N ALA A 50 -1.69 3.59 -1.78
CA ALA A 50 -0.86 4.77 -1.51
C ALA A 50 0.63 4.46 -1.70
N ILE A 51 1.10 3.29 -1.27
CA ILE A 51 2.50 2.86 -1.43
C ILE A 51 2.85 2.61 -2.91
N ILE A 52 1.96 1.97 -3.68
CA ILE A 52 2.18 1.73 -5.11
C ILE A 52 2.24 3.05 -5.88
N HIS A 53 1.34 3.98 -5.56
CA HIS A 53 1.21 5.24 -6.28
C HIS A 53 2.13 6.36 -5.77
N ALA A 54 2.75 6.20 -4.60
CA ALA A 54 3.70 7.19 -4.04
C ALA A 54 4.91 7.47 -4.97
N ASN A 55 5.25 6.53 -5.84
CA ASN A 55 6.38 6.65 -6.77
C ASN A 55 5.97 7.10 -8.18
N VAL A 56 4.69 7.40 -8.46
CA VAL A 56 4.29 7.97 -9.75
C VAL A 56 4.76 9.43 -9.79
N PRO A 57 5.77 9.77 -10.61
CA PRO A 57 6.19 11.16 -10.74
C PRO A 57 5.04 11.98 -11.34
N GLN A 58 4.85 13.21 -10.87
CA GLN A 58 3.88 14.15 -11.44
C GLN A 58 4.04 14.29 -12.98
N SER A 59 5.26 14.10 -13.49
CA SER A 59 5.56 14.11 -14.93
C SER A 59 4.96 12.93 -15.71
N SER A 60 4.66 11.80 -15.06
CA SER A 60 3.98 10.65 -15.69
C SER A 60 2.47 10.87 -15.82
N LEU A 61 1.88 11.76 -15.01
CA LEU A 61 0.48 12.15 -15.12
C LEU A 61 0.25 13.13 -16.28
N ALA A 62 1.24 13.97 -16.61
CA ALA A 62 1.15 14.92 -17.72
C ALA A 62 1.07 14.24 -19.10
N VAL A 63 1.64 13.03 -19.25
CA VAL A 63 1.65 12.28 -20.51
C VAL A 63 0.27 11.67 -20.86
N VAL A 64 -0.64 11.57 -19.89
CA VAL A 64 -1.99 10.99 -20.10
C VAL A 64 -3.05 12.08 -20.36
N GLN A 65 -2.70 13.37 -20.26
CA GLN A 65 -3.63 14.50 -20.44
C GLN A 65 -3.59 15.15 -21.84
N GLU A 66 -3.01 14.49 -22.84
CA GLU A 66 -3.11 14.88 -24.27
C GLU A 66 -4.13 14.01 -25.01
#